data_AF-A0A9X4KU56-F1
#
_entry.id   AF-A0A9X4KU56-F1
#
_cell.length_a   1.000
_cell.length_b   1.000
_cell.length_c   1.000
_cell.angle_alpha   90.00
_cell.angle_beta   90.00
_cell.angle_gamma   90.00
#
_symmetry.space_group_name_H-M   'P 1'
#
loop_
_entity.id
_entity.type
_entity.pdbx_description
1 polymer ?
#
loop_
_entity_poly.entity_id
_entity_poly.type
_entity_poly.pdbx_seq_one_letter_code
_entity_poly.pdbx_strand_id
1 'polypeptide(L)'
;MMQGFLVPADWEAEIVRYEDGFLHGRDAYMPWWGQTDGAHGYTAIVDTFWDAKGNFDHAPRLHSHFGVRWLPALGRYDDNRSVRYRFGSKMDYVDMAKIYRAYVKSIGRFRSMAEKIAENPRVGRLRGAAVVNTLIHFYAVPESDYYDPDHPEKNDERHSFALRAEQLAKLKDAYDGPVYVHLDGWGQRGYDNLHPDVLPPSPVNGGWEGMRLLRQRCEELGYLLALHDQYRDFYHDAPSYGAEQAVMDRDGNNELCTIWPGGAHHFLSASLAKGYVERNYERLEAEGVLPDGAYLDVFAVIALEEDYHPAHPMTRKSCMEHRLSCFHSIRSRGLIASSEEPVDWALPALDLVHHGPYARDPNPGKGPVVGIPVPLFSLVYHDAVFLPWFPGEGGVGHSAGGLGIPARPAERRTAVPEHRADRRGGRAGPRDVGAAPPGRLPGDDRAQLRRRQCPQAAVRLRRRHRRRDRPRYEGICRPVRRGAGRCPQSGSIGQSWRFRRTGCSRKTSTRFWTSGSIRIRIRCKTRCSARRKKRCTRPFISKTIICI
;
A
#
# COMPACT_ATOMS: atom_id res chain seq x y z
N MET A 1 -1.52 -2.55 -8.82
CA MET A 1 -0.75 -3.00 -7.65
C MET A 1 0.53 -2.22 -7.55
N MET A 2 0.73 -1.62 -6.38
CA MET A 2 1.89 -0.81 -6.00
C MET A 2 2.38 0.13 -7.12
N GLN A 3 3.69 0.24 -7.34
CA GLN A 3 4.29 1.11 -8.36
C GLN A 3 3.78 0.88 -9.79
N GLY A 4 3.47 -0.38 -10.14
CA GLY A 4 2.88 -0.76 -11.42
C GLY A 4 3.56 -1.94 -12.10
N PHE A 5 2.78 -2.66 -12.91
CA PHE A 5 3.25 -3.81 -13.68
C PHE A 5 2.38 -4.03 -14.92
N LEU A 6 2.93 -4.70 -15.93
CA LEU A 6 2.22 -5.24 -17.08
C LEU A 6 2.10 -6.75 -16.95
N VAL A 7 0.98 -7.29 -17.42
CA VAL A 7 0.74 -8.73 -17.50
C VAL A 7 0.61 -9.09 -18.97
N PRO A 8 1.68 -9.65 -19.60
CA PRO A 8 1.57 -10.25 -20.92
C PRO A 8 0.47 -11.32 -20.95
N ALA A 9 -0.16 -11.50 -22.11
CA ALA A 9 -1.21 -12.49 -22.26
C ALA A 9 -0.74 -13.92 -21.95
N ASP A 10 0.56 -14.21 -22.11
CA ASP A 10 1.21 -15.49 -21.87
C ASP A 10 1.98 -15.56 -20.54
N TRP A 11 1.75 -14.64 -19.60
CA TRP A 11 2.42 -14.62 -18.31
C TRP A 11 2.09 -15.83 -17.45
N GLU A 12 3.02 -16.76 -17.26
CA GLU A 12 2.72 -18.05 -16.63
C GLU A 12 2.51 -18.02 -15.11
N ALA A 13 3.06 -17.03 -14.41
CA ALA A 13 3.02 -17.00 -12.95
C ALA A 13 1.70 -16.44 -12.40
N GLU A 14 1.27 -16.95 -11.25
CA GLU A 14 0.10 -16.43 -10.53
C GLU A 14 0.31 -14.97 -10.12
N ILE A 15 -0.78 -14.20 -10.13
CA ILE A 15 -0.79 -12.81 -9.68
C ILE A 15 -1.38 -12.77 -8.28
N VAL A 16 -0.50 -12.65 -7.30
CA VAL A 16 -0.84 -12.64 -5.89
C VAL A 16 -1.27 -11.25 -5.45
N ARG A 17 -2.31 -11.19 -4.62
CA ARG A 17 -2.87 -9.97 -4.02
C ARG A 17 -2.43 -9.87 -2.54
N TYR A 18 -2.18 -8.65 -2.07
CA TYR A 18 -1.79 -8.37 -0.68
C TYR A 18 -2.98 -8.09 0.24
N GLU A 19 -4.02 -7.42 -0.26
CA GLU A 19 -5.07 -6.79 0.56
C GLU A 19 -6.48 -7.09 0.03
N ASP A 20 -6.71 -8.34 -0.37
CA ASP A 20 -8.00 -8.82 -0.90
C ASP A 20 -8.60 -7.93 -2.03
N GLY A 21 -7.73 -7.23 -2.76
CA GLY A 21 -8.08 -6.39 -3.90
C GLY A 21 -8.57 -4.99 -3.58
N PHE A 22 -8.44 -4.43 -2.37
CA PHE A 22 -8.91 -3.05 -2.11
C PHE A 22 -8.25 -2.01 -3.05
N LEU A 23 -9.05 -1.08 -3.59
CA LEU A 23 -8.61 -0.10 -4.59
C LEU A 23 -7.95 1.19 -4.04
N HIS A 24 -7.30 1.09 -2.88
CA HIS A 24 -6.72 2.22 -2.14
C HIS A 24 -5.67 1.71 -1.13
N GLY A 25 -4.89 0.74 -1.57
CA GLY A 25 -3.83 0.10 -0.78
C GLY A 25 -2.84 -0.60 -1.71
N ARG A 26 -2.10 -1.59 -1.23
CA ARG A 26 -1.03 -2.23 -2.01
C ARG A 26 -1.52 -2.85 -3.32
N ASP A 27 -2.74 -3.38 -3.33
CA ASP A 27 -3.34 -3.99 -4.52
C ASP A 27 -3.63 -2.99 -5.64
N ALA A 28 -3.85 -1.71 -5.30
CA ALA A 28 -3.95 -0.63 -6.26
C ALA A 28 -3.74 0.74 -5.58
N TYR A 29 -2.54 1.33 -5.74
CA TYR A 29 -2.29 2.72 -5.35
C TYR A 29 -3.19 3.71 -6.08
N MET A 30 -3.57 3.38 -7.33
CA MET A 30 -4.44 4.19 -8.16
C MET A 30 -5.65 3.34 -8.60
N PRO A 31 -6.88 3.85 -8.51
CA PRO A 31 -8.12 3.15 -8.82
C PRO A 31 -8.39 3.09 -10.34
N TRP A 32 -7.41 2.62 -11.12
CA TRP A 32 -7.58 2.40 -12.56
C TRP A 32 -6.80 1.17 -13.05
N TRP A 33 -7.22 0.65 -14.19
CA TRP A 33 -6.49 -0.36 -14.94
C TRP A 33 -6.70 -0.13 -16.45
N GLY A 34 -6.00 -0.90 -17.28
CA GLY A 34 -6.22 -0.88 -18.71
C GLY A 34 -5.74 -2.17 -19.37
N GLN A 35 -6.14 -2.36 -20.61
CA GLN A 35 -5.71 -3.48 -21.44
C GLN A 35 -5.50 -2.99 -22.87
N THR A 36 -4.56 -3.63 -23.58
CA THR A 36 -4.30 -3.36 -24.98
C THR A 36 -3.91 -4.64 -25.71
N ASP A 37 -4.29 -4.74 -26.98
CA ASP A 37 -3.81 -5.75 -27.93
C ASP A 37 -2.68 -5.21 -28.83
N GLY A 38 -2.17 -4.01 -28.55
CA GLY A 38 -1.20 -3.26 -29.36
C GLY A 38 -1.82 -2.37 -30.44
N ALA A 39 -3.00 -2.71 -30.96
CA ALA A 39 -3.73 -1.91 -31.96
C ALA A 39 -4.81 -1.03 -31.34
N HIS A 40 -5.45 -1.51 -30.28
CA HIS A 40 -6.51 -0.88 -29.53
C HIS A 40 -6.28 -1.08 -28.04
N GLY A 41 -6.85 -0.20 -27.23
CA GLY A 41 -6.82 -0.36 -25.80
C GLY A 41 -7.90 0.45 -25.12
N TYR A 42 -8.02 0.22 -23.82
CA TYR A 42 -8.88 1.01 -22.96
C TYR A 42 -8.22 1.32 -21.62
N THR A 43 -8.64 2.43 -21.02
CA THR A 43 -8.40 2.75 -19.60
C THR A 43 -9.73 2.75 -18.88
N ALA A 44 -9.82 2.02 -17.77
CA ALA A 44 -10.96 2.02 -16.87
C ALA A 44 -10.58 2.69 -15.54
N ILE A 45 -11.36 3.69 -15.14
CA ILE A 45 -11.14 4.49 -13.92
C ILE A 45 -12.34 4.32 -12.99
N VAL A 46 -12.10 3.94 -11.74
CA VAL A 46 -13.13 3.82 -10.71
C VAL A 46 -13.32 5.18 -10.04
N ASP A 47 -14.39 5.89 -10.39
CA ASP A 47 -14.66 7.25 -9.86
C ASP A 47 -14.94 7.24 -8.34
N THR A 48 -15.50 6.16 -7.82
CA THR A 48 -16.01 6.04 -6.44
C THR A 48 -15.38 4.85 -5.73
N PHE A 49 -14.06 4.90 -5.57
CA PHE A 49 -13.21 3.74 -5.24
C PHE A 49 -13.25 3.27 -3.77
N TRP A 50 -13.76 4.09 -2.84
CA TRP A 50 -13.67 3.82 -1.38
C TRP A 50 -14.30 2.48 -0.99
N ASP A 51 -15.43 2.13 -1.61
CA ASP A 51 -16.12 0.85 -1.39
C ASP A 51 -15.99 -0.06 -2.63
N ALA A 52 -14.76 -0.23 -3.11
CA ALA A 52 -14.48 -1.04 -4.28
C ALA A 52 -13.25 -1.94 -4.06
N LYS A 53 -13.38 -3.16 -4.57
CA LYS A 53 -12.27 -4.11 -4.73
C LYS A 53 -12.05 -4.40 -6.20
N GLY A 54 -10.79 -4.46 -6.63
CA GLY A 54 -10.36 -5.06 -7.86
C GLY A 54 -10.40 -6.59 -7.73
N ASN A 55 -11.00 -7.24 -8.71
CA ASN A 55 -10.89 -8.67 -8.90
C ASN A 55 -10.12 -8.92 -10.18
N PHE A 56 -8.94 -9.51 -10.06
CA PHE A 56 -8.08 -9.83 -11.17
C PHE A 56 -7.96 -11.35 -11.31
N ASP A 57 -8.14 -11.83 -12.53
CA ASP A 57 -8.08 -13.26 -12.89
C ASP A 57 -7.28 -13.40 -14.18
N HIS A 58 -6.24 -14.23 -14.16
CA HIS A 58 -5.36 -14.44 -15.30
C HIS A 58 -5.15 -15.93 -15.55
N ALA A 59 -5.45 -16.34 -16.77
CA ALA A 59 -5.13 -17.64 -17.30
C ALA A 59 -4.19 -17.46 -18.50
N PRO A 60 -2.94 -17.95 -18.43
CA PRO A 60 -1.95 -17.75 -19.48
C PRO A 60 -2.49 -18.20 -20.84
N ARG A 61 -2.33 -17.33 -21.85
CA ARG A 61 -2.78 -17.48 -23.24
C ARG A 61 -4.29 -17.64 -23.44
N LEU A 62 -5.08 -17.53 -22.38
CA LEU A 62 -6.54 -17.64 -22.43
C LEU A 62 -7.19 -16.28 -22.16
N HIS A 63 -6.95 -15.69 -20.99
CA HIS A 63 -7.53 -14.39 -20.64
C HIS A 63 -6.76 -13.66 -19.54
N SER A 64 -6.92 -12.34 -19.54
CA SER A 64 -6.64 -11.48 -18.38
C SER A 64 -7.91 -10.66 -18.12
N HIS A 65 -8.59 -10.92 -17.01
CA HIS A 65 -9.81 -10.23 -16.63
C HIS A 65 -9.55 -9.33 -15.42
N PHE A 66 -10.03 -8.10 -15.50
CA PHE A 66 -10.13 -7.23 -14.34
C PHE A 66 -11.57 -6.75 -14.21
N GLY A 67 -12.14 -6.94 -13.03
CA GLY A 67 -13.48 -6.50 -12.67
C GLY A 67 -13.48 -5.70 -11.38
N VAL A 68 -14.54 -4.91 -11.18
CA VAL A 68 -14.76 -4.18 -9.94
C VAL A 68 -15.86 -4.88 -9.14
N ARG A 69 -15.54 -5.26 -7.91
CA ARG A 69 -16.51 -5.70 -6.91
C ARG A 69 -16.86 -4.51 -6.01
N TRP A 70 -18.12 -4.09 -6.04
CA TRP A 70 -18.63 -3.04 -5.17
C TRP A 70 -18.96 -3.60 -3.79
N LEU A 71 -18.60 -2.83 -2.76
CA LEU A 71 -18.93 -3.12 -1.37
C LEU A 71 -20.06 -2.20 -0.90
N PRO A 72 -20.88 -2.65 0.06
CA PRO A 72 -21.75 -1.73 0.79
C PRO A 72 -20.90 -0.83 1.70
N ALA A 73 -21.35 0.41 1.90
CA ALA A 73 -20.91 1.29 2.97
C ALA A 73 -21.83 1.08 4.18
N LEU A 74 -21.30 0.66 5.33
CA LEU A 74 -22.07 0.37 6.54
C LEU A 74 -23.30 -0.53 6.28
N GLY A 75 -23.11 -1.57 5.48
CA GLY A 75 -24.16 -2.52 5.09
C GLY A 75 -25.15 -2.00 4.02
N ARG A 76 -24.97 -0.79 3.48
CA ARG A 76 -25.88 -0.15 2.51
C ARG A 76 -25.19 0.26 1.20
N TYR A 77 -25.96 0.37 0.12
CA TYR A 77 -25.47 0.88 -1.17
C TYR A 77 -26.07 2.26 -1.44
N ASP A 78 -25.85 3.24 -0.58
CA ASP A 78 -26.52 4.54 -0.72
C ASP A 78 -25.88 5.43 -1.80
N ASP A 79 -24.57 5.32 -2.01
CA ASP A 79 -23.83 6.10 -3.00
C ASP A 79 -23.87 5.49 -4.40
N ASN A 80 -23.87 6.38 -5.40
CA ASN A 80 -23.69 5.97 -6.80
C ASN A 80 -22.31 5.32 -6.96
N ARG A 81 -22.26 4.20 -7.67
CA ARG A 81 -21.00 3.54 -8.03
C ARG A 81 -20.70 3.78 -9.50
N SER A 82 -19.50 4.20 -9.86
CA SER A 82 -19.18 4.43 -11.28
C SER A 82 -17.77 4.06 -11.72
N VAL A 83 -17.71 3.52 -12.94
CA VAL A 83 -16.48 3.28 -13.70
C VAL A 83 -16.56 4.06 -15.01
N ARG A 84 -15.45 4.67 -15.39
CA ARG A 84 -15.29 5.37 -16.66
C ARG A 84 -14.33 4.61 -17.55
N TYR A 85 -14.77 4.29 -18.75
CA TYR A 85 -13.96 3.68 -19.79
C TYR A 85 -13.61 4.73 -20.85
N ARG A 86 -12.34 4.77 -21.23
CA ARG A 86 -11.86 5.52 -22.39
C ARG A 86 -11.19 4.54 -23.35
N PHE A 87 -11.65 4.53 -24.60
CA PHE A 87 -11.13 3.66 -25.65
C PHE A 87 -10.29 4.48 -26.62
N GLY A 88 -9.24 3.85 -27.16
CA GLY A 88 -8.38 4.47 -28.16
C GLY A 88 -7.63 3.44 -28.98
N SER A 89 -7.07 3.88 -30.11
CA SER A 89 -6.15 3.11 -30.93
C SER A 89 -4.71 3.34 -30.49
N LYS A 90 -3.88 2.30 -30.62
CA LYS A 90 -2.44 2.28 -30.29
C LYS A 90 -2.12 2.83 -28.89
N MET A 91 -3.01 2.60 -27.93
CA MET A 91 -2.82 3.03 -26.55
C MET A 91 -1.85 2.11 -25.83
N ASP A 92 -0.72 2.65 -25.40
CA ASP A 92 0.19 1.95 -24.50
C ASP A 92 -0.07 2.29 -23.02
N TYR A 93 0.74 1.74 -22.11
CA TYR A 93 0.59 1.98 -20.67
C TYR A 93 0.92 3.42 -20.26
N VAL A 94 1.72 4.14 -21.05
CA VAL A 94 2.01 5.56 -20.82
C VAL A 94 0.78 6.39 -21.15
N ASP A 95 0.12 6.14 -22.29
CA ASP A 95 -1.14 6.80 -22.65
C ASP A 95 -2.20 6.60 -21.57
N MET A 96 -2.35 5.37 -21.08
CA MET A 96 -3.30 5.03 -20.02
C MET A 96 -3.00 5.80 -18.72
N ALA A 97 -1.73 5.87 -18.30
CA ALA A 97 -1.30 6.65 -17.15
C ALA A 97 -1.58 8.16 -17.36
N LYS A 98 -1.32 8.71 -18.54
CA LYS A 98 -1.60 10.14 -18.83
C LYS A 98 -3.10 10.43 -18.87
N ILE A 99 -3.93 9.50 -19.33
CA ILE A 99 -5.40 9.60 -19.23
C ILE A 99 -5.83 9.69 -17.77
N TYR A 100 -5.28 8.82 -16.90
CA TYR A 100 -5.60 8.89 -15.46
C TYR A 100 -5.10 10.19 -14.82
N ARG A 101 -3.87 10.62 -15.13
CA ARG A 101 -3.32 11.91 -14.68
C ARG A 101 -4.22 13.09 -15.06
N ALA A 102 -4.67 13.16 -16.31
CA ALA A 102 -5.58 14.19 -16.77
C ALA A 102 -6.93 14.14 -16.02
N TYR A 103 -7.44 12.95 -15.75
CA TYR A 103 -8.65 12.76 -14.94
C TYR A 103 -8.47 13.30 -13.52
N VAL A 104 -7.39 12.94 -12.81
CA VAL A 104 -7.14 13.39 -11.44
C VAL A 104 -7.01 14.92 -11.38
N LYS A 105 -6.32 15.53 -12.35
CA LYS A 105 -6.27 17.00 -12.49
C LYS A 105 -7.66 17.60 -12.68
N SER A 106 -8.50 17.00 -13.53
CA SER A 106 -9.84 17.52 -13.83
C SER A 106 -10.80 17.51 -12.64
N ILE A 107 -10.54 16.68 -11.63
CA ILE A 107 -11.34 16.59 -10.39
C ILE A 107 -10.65 17.27 -9.19
N GLY A 108 -9.56 18.02 -9.42
CA GLY A 108 -8.89 18.79 -8.38
C GLY A 108 -8.10 17.96 -7.35
N ARG A 109 -7.84 16.67 -7.61
CA ARG A 109 -7.07 15.79 -6.70
C ARG A 109 -5.57 15.76 -7.01
N PHE A 110 -5.12 16.50 -8.01
CA PHE A 110 -3.69 16.57 -8.34
C PHE A 110 -3.10 17.82 -7.71
N ARG A 111 -2.10 17.62 -6.86
CA ARG A 111 -1.29 18.71 -6.28
C ARG A 111 0.17 18.47 -6.61
N SER A 112 0.78 19.37 -7.36
CA SER A 112 2.17 19.28 -7.76
C SER A 112 3.11 19.53 -6.59
N MET A 113 4.34 19.04 -6.73
CA MET A 113 5.43 19.33 -5.83
C MET A 113 5.79 20.82 -5.84
N ALA A 114 5.64 21.52 -6.98
CA ALA A 114 5.85 22.96 -7.06
C ALA A 114 4.87 23.73 -6.17
N GLU A 115 3.58 23.37 -6.19
CA GLU A 115 2.56 23.96 -5.31
C GLU A 115 2.84 23.66 -3.82
N LYS A 116 3.35 22.45 -3.51
CA LYS A 116 3.71 22.08 -2.13
C LYS A 116 4.92 22.85 -1.62
N ILE A 117 5.94 23.03 -2.46
CA ILE A 117 7.14 23.81 -2.13
C ILE A 117 6.82 25.30 -1.99
N ALA A 118 5.89 25.82 -2.80
CA ALA A 118 5.44 27.21 -2.67
C ALA A 118 4.71 27.45 -1.34
N GLU A 119 3.91 26.48 -0.86
CA GLU A 119 3.27 26.54 0.46
C GLU A 119 4.27 26.32 1.61
N ASN A 120 5.16 25.33 1.46
CA ASN A 120 6.15 24.97 2.46
C ASN A 120 7.54 24.81 1.82
N PRO A 121 8.39 25.85 1.83
CA PRO A 121 9.73 25.81 1.22
C PRO A 121 10.64 24.71 1.77
N ARG A 122 10.38 24.21 3.00
CA ARG A 122 11.14 23.11 3.61
C ARG A 122 11.04 21.83 2.78
N VAL A 123 9.89 21.59 2.14
CA VAL A 123 9.69 20.46 1.22
C VAL A 123 10.73 20.49 0.07
N GLY A 124 11.17 21.67 -0.35
CA GLY A 124 12.19 21.83 -1.39
C GLY A 124 13.56 21.26 -1.00
N ARG A 125 13.88 21.22 0.30
CA ARG A 125 15.13 20.67 0.85
C ARG A 125 15.23 19.14 0.71
N LEU A 126 14.13 18.45 0.39
CA LEU A 126 14.13 17.01 0.10
C LEU A 126 14.79 16.66 -1.24
N ARG A 127 14.96 17.63 -2.14
CA ARG A 127 15.59 17.39 -3.46
C ARG A 127 17.03 16.97 -3.29
N GLY A 128 17.34 15.77 -3.78
CA GLY A 128 18.68 15.18 -3.67
C GLY A 128 19.04 14.68 -2.28
N ALA A 129 18.10 14.72 -1.32
CA ALA A 129 18.38 14.28 0.04
C ALA A 129 18.57 12.77 0.13
N ALA A 130 19.62 12.33 0.82
CA ALA A 130 19.74 10.96 1.28
C ALA A 130 18.77 10.72 2.45
N VAL A 131 18.06 9.59 2.43
CA VAL A 131 17.19 9.18 3.53
C VAL A 131 17.98 8.31 4.49
N VAL A 132 18.08 8.75 5.75
CA VAL A 132 18.66 7.99 6.85
C VAL A 132 17.52 7.55 7.75
N ASN A 133 17.11 6.28 7.64
CA ASN A 133 16.23 5.68 8.65
C ASN A 133 17.08 5.15 9.81
N THR A 134 16.78 5.57 11.03
CA THR A 134 17.51 5.19 12.24
C THR A 134 16.58 5.02 13.44
N LEU A 135 16.98 4.15 14.37
CA LEU A 135 16.17 3.71 15.51
C LEU A 135 16.71 4.27 16.84
N ILE A 136 15.83 4.67 17.76
CA ILE A 136 16.17 4.97 19.16
C ILE A 136 15.93 3.77 20.06
N HIS A 137 14.74 3.20 20.04
CA HIS A 137 14.40 2.05 20.88
C HIS A 137 13.49 1.08 20.13
N PHE A 138 13.89 -0.19 20.08
CA PHE A 138 13.03 -1.30 19.69
C PHE A 138 12.77 -2.17 20.93
N TYR A 139 11.51 -2.43 21.23
CA TYR A 139 11.10 -3.28 22.33
C TYR A 139 9.92 -4.17 21.91
N ALA A 140 10.13 -5.48 21.94
CA ALA A 140 9.09 -6.47 21.66
C ALA A 140 8.62 -7.15 22.95
N VAL A 141 7.30 -7.13 23.19
CA VAL A 141 6.67 -7.87 24.30
C VAL A 141 6.54 -9.36 23.96
N PRO A 142 6.50 -10.28 24.95
CA PRO A 142 6.43 -11.72 24.70
C PRO A 142 5.28 -12.20 23.80
N GLU A 143 4.16 -11.48 23.80
CA GLU A 143 2.98 -11.79 22.99
C GLU A 143 3.13 -11.38 21.52
N SER A 144 4.16 -10.61 21.18
CA SER A 144 4.42 -10.12 19.84
C SER A 144 4.95 -11.22 18.91
N ASP A 145 4.53 -11.20 17.64
CA ASP A 145 5.15 -12.03 16.60
C ASP A 145 6.64 -11.66 16.34
N TYR A 146 7.09 -10.48 16.78
CA TYR A 146 8.50 -10.07 16.72
C TYR A 146 9.35 -10.60 17.88
N TYR A 147 8.74 -11.15 18.92
CA TYR A 147 9.47 -11.64 20.08
C TYR A 147 10.26 -12.91 19.73
N ASP A 148 11.58 -12.87 19.95
CA ASP A 148 12.48 -13.99 19.74
C ASP A 148 12.89 -14.56 21.12
N PRO A 149 12.25 -15.64 21.62
CA PRO A 149 12.58 -16.21 22.92
C PRO A 149 13.97 -16.85 22.96
N ASP A 150 14.49 -17.26 21.80
CA ASP A 150 15.81 -17.87 21.68
C ASP A 150 16.93 -16.80 21.65
N HIS A 151 16.56 -15.54 21.38
CA HIS A 151 17.48 -14.41 21.30
C HIS A 151 16.93 -13.16 22.03
N PRO A 152 16.82 -13.20 23.36
CA PRO A 152 16.23 -12.13 24.16
C PRO A 152 16.93 -10.77 23.99
N GLU A 153 18.21 -10.76 23.60
CA GLU A 153 18.97 -9.53 23.32
C GLU A 153 18.46 -8.76 22.11
N LYS A 154 17.70 -9.41 21.21
CA LYS A 154 17.08 -8.74 20.04
C LYS A 154 15.75 -8.09 20.39
N ASN A 155 15.13 -8.47 21.50
CA ASN A 155 13.80 -7.98 21.89
C ASN A 155 13.88 -6.61 22.56
N ASP A 156 15.08 -6.10 22.88
CA ASP A 156 15.29 -4.80 23.52
C ASP A 156 16.60 -4.16 23.05
N GLU A 157 16.54 -3.38 21.97
CA GLU A 157 17.67 -2.63 21.41
C GLU A 157 17.50 -1.14 21.69
N ARG A 158 18.45 -0.53 22.41
CA ARG A 158 18.39 0.88 22.84
C ARG A 158 19.60 1.67 22.38
N HIS A 159 19.35 2.87 21.87
CA HIS A 159 20.32 3.90 21.54
C HIS A 159 19.92 5.21 22.19
N SER A 160 20.88 5.99 22.66
CA SER A 160 20.57 7.34 23.15
C SER A 160 20.41 8.33 21.98
N PHE A 161 19.64 9.40 22.21
CA PHE A 161 19.57 10.49 21.24
C PHE A 161 20.95 11.14 21.00
N ALA A 162 21.79 11.23 22.04
CA ALA A 162 23.16 11.72 21.94
C ALA A 162 24.02 10.86 21.00
N LEU A 163 23.92 9.53 21.10
CA LEU A 163 24.63 8.61 20.20
C LEU A 163 24.20 8.84 18.74
N ARG A 164 22.89 9.01 18.48
CA ARG A 164 22.41 9.31 17.13
C ARG A 164 22.90 10.66 16.62
N ALA A 165 22.96 11.68 17.49
CA ALA A 165 23.51 12.99 17.14
C ALA A 165 24.99 12.92 16.75
N GLU A 166 25.80 12.14 17.49
CA GLU A 166 27.21 11.90 17.15
C GLU A 166 27.37 11.16 15.82
N GLN A 167 26.54 10.14 15.57
CA GLN A 167 26.57 9.38 14.31
C GLN A 167 26.20 10.26 13.12
N LEU A 168 25.22 11.15 13.25
CA LEU A 168 24.85 12.09 12.19
C LEU A 168 25.96 13.12 11.93
N ALA A 169 26.68 13.56 12.97
CA ALA A 169 27.85 14.42 12.80
C ALA A 169 28.96 13.70 12.02
N LYS A 170 29.27 12.44 12.37
CA LYS A 170 30.24 11.62 11.62
C LYS A 170 29.79 11.37 10.18
N LEU A 171 28.48 11.23 9.95
CA LEU A 171 27.94 11.08 8.59
C LEU A 171 28.25 12.32 7.74
N LYS A 172 28.21 13.53 8.32
CA LYS A 172 28.50 14.76 7.59
C LYS A 172 29.93 14.77 7.02
N ASP A 173 30.89 14.20 7.75
CA ASP A 173 32.27 14.07 7.29
C ASP A 173 32.40 13.13 6.07
N ALA A 174 31.50 12.14 5.95
CA ALA A 174 31.49 11.15 4.87
C ALA A 174 30.54 11.53 3.70
N TYR A 175 29.54 12.36 3.96
CA TYR A 175 28.52 12.77 3.00
C TYR A 175 28.09 14.21 3.26
N ASP A 176 28.50 15.13 2.38
CA ASP A 176 28.20 16.55 2.50
C ASP A 176 26.83 16.94 1.90
N GLY A 177 26.11 16.00 1.28
CA GLY A 177 24.81 16.26 0.66
C GLY A 177 23.67 16.49 1.67
N PRO A 178 22.48 16.89 1.19
CA PRO A 178 21.31 17.05 2.03
C PRO A 178 20.87 15.69 2.62
N VAL A 179 20.40 15.69 3.87
CA VAL A 179 19.93 14.48 4.55
C VAL A 179 18.54 14.71 5.14
N TYR A 180 17.67 13.73 4.95
CA TYR A 180 16.40 13.56 5.64
C TYR A 180 16.53 12.39 6.61
N VAL A 181 16.48 12.69 7.91
CA VAL A 181 16.54 11.72 8.99
C VAL A 181 15.12 11.30 9.34
N HIS A 182 14.83 10.02 9.23
CA HIS A 182 13.61 9.38 9.69
C HIS A 182 13.93 8.65 11.00
N LEU A 183 13.29 9.06 12.10
CA LEU A 183 13.60 8.59 13.44
C LEU A 183 12.52 7.64 13.98
N ASP A 184 12.86 6.36 14.06
CA ASP A 184 12.01 5.29 14.59
C ASP A 184 12.16 5.16 16.11
N GLY A 185 11.07 4.82 16.80
CA GLY A 185 11.07 4.42 18.21
C GLY A 185 11.57 5.46 19.20
N TRP A 186 11.26 6.73 18.95
CA TRP A 186 11.69 7.88 19.77
C TRP A 186 10.85 8.07 21.05
N GLY A 187 9.68 7.42 21.15
CA GLY A 187 8.74 7.56 22.26
C GLY A 187 9.15 6.83 23.56
N GLN A 188 8.20 6.72 24.49
CA GLN A 188 8.41 6.21 25.84
C GLN A 188 8.88 4.75 25.92
N ARG A 189 8.41 3.89 25.00
CA ARG A 189 8.75 2.45 24.99
C ARG A 189 9.15 1.95 23.60
N GLY A 190 9.69 2.85 22.79
CA GLY A 190 10.22 2.52 21.48
C GLY A 190 9.18 2.34 20.38
N TYR A 191 9.64 1.74 19.28
CA TYR A 191 8.92 1.56 18.03
C TYR A 191 7.69 0.67 18.21
N ASP A 192 6.55 1.03 17.58
CA ASP A 192 5.30 0.26 17.63
C ASP A 192 4.84 -0.10 19.05
N ASN A 193 4.92 0.88 19.96
CA ASN A 193 4.52 0.72 21.35
C ASN A 193 3.72 1.93 21.82
N LEU A 194 2.69 1.70 22.64
CA LEU A 194 1.90 2.72 23.35
C LEU A 194 1.13 3.70 22.48
N HIS A 195 1.15 3.59 21.14
CA HIS A 195 0.39 4.48 20.27
C HIS A 195 -1.10 4.51 20.65
N PRO A 196 -1.73 5.70 20.68
CA PRO A 196 -1.21 7.03 20.33
C PRO A 196 -0.48 7.78 21.47
N ASP A 197 -0.30 7.18 22.64
CA ASP A 197 0.35 7.75 23.83
C ASP A 197 1.87 7.51 23.86
N VAL A 198 2.55 7.92 22.80
CA VAL A 198 4.01 7.72 22.64
C VAL A 198 4.86 8.60 23.55
N LEU A 199 4.27 9.61 24.19
CA LEU A 199 4.97 10.61 24.98
C LEU A 199 5.03 10.24 26.47
N PRO A 200 6.07 10.69 27.19
CA PRO A 200 7.25 11.44 26.73
C PRO A 200 8.32 10.53 26.10
N PRO A 201 9.39 11.06 25.48
CA PRO A 201 10.56 10.27 25.13
C PRO A 201 11.17 9.60 26.36
N SER A 202 11.59 8.34 26.21
CA SER A 202 12.15 7.54 27.31
C SER A 202 13.35 8.21 27.99
N PRO A 203 13.35 8.37 29.34
CA PRO A 203 14.51 8.87 30.08
C PRO A 203 15.78 8.05 29.87
N VAL A 204 15.65 6.73 29.67
CA VAL A 204 16.79 5.83 29.45
C VAL A 204 17.52 6.15 28.14
N ASN A 205 16.81 6.70 27.16
CA ASN A 205 17.38 7.10 25.87
C ASN A 205 17.84 8.57 25.87
N GLY A 206 17.67 9.29 26.98
CA GLY A 206 18.04 10.70 27.17
C GLY A 206 16.85 11.65 27.35
N GLY A 207 15.60 11.16 27.26
CA GLY A 207 14.40 11.96 27.46
C GLY A 207 14.32 13.21 26.57
N TRP A 208 13.62 14.23 27.07
CA TRP A 208 13.48 15.51 26.36
C TRP A 208 14.81 16.21 26.10
N GLU A 209 15.76 16.16 27.04
CA GLU A 209 17.08 16.79 26.87
C GLU A 209 17.87 16.16 25.72
N GLY A 210 17.90 14.83 25.65
CA GLY A 210 18.52 14.11 24.55
C GLY A 210 17.84 14.42 23.21
N MET A 211 16.50 14.47 23.19
CA MET A 211 15.76 14.80 21.97
C MET A 211 16.04 16.23 21.49
N ARG A 212 16.14 17.22 22.41
CA ARG A 212 16.58 18.59 22.08
C ARG A 212 17.98 18.61 21.49
N LEU A 213 18.92 17.87 22.09
CA LEU A 213 20.29 17.76 21.59
C LEU A 213 20.33 17.20 20.16
N LEU A 214 19.59 16.12 19.89
CA LEU A 214 19.50 15.56 18.54
C LEU A 214 18.89 16.56 17.55
N ARG A 215 17.81 17.25 17.95
CA ARG A 215 17.15 18.25 17.12
C ARG A 215 18.07 19.41 16.78
N GLN A 216 18.79 19.95 17.77
CA GLN A 216 19.79 21.00 17.60
C GLN A 216 20.93 20.52 16.68
N ARG A 217 21.43 19.31 16.88
CA ARG A 217 22.49 18.77 16.02
C ARG A 217 22.04 18.62 14.57
N CYS A 218 20.80 18.19 14.31
CA CYS A 218 20.27 18.15 12.93
C CYS A 218 20.23 19.55 12.32
N GLU A 219 19.87 20.56 13.11
CA GLU A 219 19.86 21.97 12.74
C GLU A 219 21.26 22.48 12.34
N GLU A 220 22.26 22.24 13.19
CA GLU A 220 23.66 22.60 12.96
C GLU A 220 24.22 21.96 11.68
N LEU A 221 23.81 20.72 11.38
CA LEU A 221 24.23 19.98 10.19
C LEU A 221 23.43 20.34 8.93
N GLY A 222 22.35 21.12 9.06
CA GLY A 222 21.44 21.43 7.96
C GLY A 222 20.58 20.24 7.51
N TYR A 223 20.41 19.22 8.36
CA TYR A 223 19.59 18.05 8.10
C TYR A 223 18.11 18.32 8.42
N LEU A 224 17.21 17.57 7.78
CA LEU A 224 15.79 17.56 8.13
C LEU A 224 15.53 16.39 9.07
N LEU A 225 14.93 16.63 10.23
CA LEU A 225 14.53 15.57 11.17
C LEU A 225 13.04 15.29 11.10
N ALA A 226 12.65 14.04 10.88
CA ALA A 226 11.25 13.61 10.94
C ALA A 226 11.07 12.46 11.94
N LEU A 227 9.91 12.46 12.61
CA LEU A 227 9.55 11.44 13.58
C LEU A 227 8.64 10.40 12.92
N HIS A 228 8.93 9.12 13.18
CA HIS A 228 7.98 8.04 12.94
C HIS A 228 6.90 8.07 14.04
N ASP A 229 5.66 8.29 13.66
CA ASP A 229 4.51 8.22 14.56
C ASP A 229 3.38 7.40 13.94
N GLN A 230 2.43 6.96 14.77
CA GLN A 230 1.36 6.05 14.39
C GLN A 230 0.09 6.41 15.17
N TYR A 231 -1.03 6.47 14.44
CA TYR A 231 -2.33 6.90 14.97
C TYR A 231 -3.49 6.02 14.52
N ARG A 232 -3.19 4.79 14.10
CA ARG A 232 -4.15 3.72 13.84
C ARG A 232 -4.01 2.61 14.86
N ASP A 233 -2.82 2.08 15.08
CA ASP A 233 -2.63 0.95 15.99
C ASP A 233 -2.77 1.44 17.44
N PHE A 234 -3.66 0.79 18.21
CA PHE A 234 -4.14 1.29 19.51
C PHE A 234 -3.94 0.25 20.60
N TYR A 235 -2.78 0.34 21.24
CA TYR A 235 -2.27 -0.68 22.17
C TYR A 235 -3.08 -0.71 23.46
N HIS A 236 -3.34 -1.93 23.95
CA HIS A 236 -4.15 -2.13 25.17
C HIS A 236 -3.52 -1.51 26.43
N ASP A 237 -2.21 -1.30 26.40
CA ASP A 237 -1.44 -0.68 27.47
C ASP A 237 -1.09 0.79 27.20
N ALA A 238 -1.63 1.39 26.14
CA ALA A 238 -1.62 2.83 25.98
C ALA A 238 -2.47 3.48 27.09
N PRO A 239 -1.98 4.51 27.81
CA PRO A 239 -2.72 5.18 28.89
C PRO A 239 -4.15 5.64 28.55
N SER A 240 -4.42 6.01 27.31
CA SER A 240 -5.74 6.46 26.83
C SER A 240 -6.61 5.34 26.28
N TYR A 241 -6.14 4.09 26.34
CA TYR A 241 -6.83 2.95 25.76
C TYR A 241 -8.22 2.76 26.36
N GLY A 242 -9.21 2.76 25.47
CA GLY A 242 -10.58 2.37 25.73
C GLY A 242 -11.15 1.69 24.50
N ALA A 243 -11.69 0.47 24.67
CA ALA A 243 -12.22 -0.32 23.54
C ALA A 243 -13.35 0.41 22.79
N GLU A 244 -14.06 1.33 23.46
CA GLU A 244 -15.10 2.18 22.88
C GLU A 244 -14.57 3.22 21.89
N GLN A 245 -13.26 3.48 21.85
CA GLN A 245 -12.61 4.36 20.87
C GLN A 245 -12.06 3.58 19.67
N ALA A 246 -12.01 2.25 19.77
CA ALA A 246 -11.53 1.39 18.70
C ALA A 246 -12.61 1.16 17.63
N VAL A 247 -12.15 0.86 16.41
CA VAL A 247 -12.99 0.47 15.28
C VAL A 247 -13.81 -0.75 15.65
N MET A 248 -15.13 -0.65 15.48
CA MET A 248 -16.06 -1.74 15.71
C MET A 248 -16.55 -2.33 14.39
N ASP A 249 -16.42 -3.64 14.22
CA ASP A 249 -16.97 -4.36 13.08
C ASP A 249 -18.50 -4.42 13.13
N ARG A 250 -19.11 -4.91 12.03
CA ARG A 250 -20.56 -5.01 11.90
C ARG A 250 -21.21 -5.90 12.95
N ASP A 251 -20.46 -6.87 13.48
CA ASP A 251 -20.95 -7.85 14.44
C ASP A 251 -20.70 -7.38 15.89
N GLY A 252 -20.18 -6.16 16.08
CA GLY A 252 -19.98 -5.52 17.37
C GLY A 252 -18.63 -5.80 18.01
N ASN A 253 -17.65 -6.35 17.27
CA ASN A 253 -16.34 -6.70 17.81
C ASN A 253 -15.27 -5.70 17.41
N ASN A 254 -14.26 -5.52 18.25
CA ASN A 254 -13.01 -4.86 17.86
C ASN A 254 -12.01 -5.91 17.38
N GLU A 255 -11.35 -5.65 16.25
CA GLU A 255 -10.34 -6.56 15.71
C GLU A 255 -9.07 -6.53 16.58
N LEU A 256 -8.62 -7.71 17.03
CA LEU A 256 -7.39 -7.89 17.81
C LEU A 256 -6.21 -8.19 16.90
N CYS A 257 -5.11 -7.48 17.10
CA CYS A 257 -3.81 -7.74 16.49
C CYS A 257 -2.73 -7.87 17.58
N THR A 258 -1.79 -8.79 17.36
CA THR A 258 -0.62 -9.03 18.24
C THR A 258 0.68 -9.08 17.44
N ILE A 259 0.67 -8.65 16.18
CA ILE A 259 1.81 -8.84 15.28
C ILE A 259 2.97 -7.94 15.72
N TRP A 260 2.71 -6.66 16.02
CA TRP A 260 3.73 -5.64 16.22
C TRP A 260 4.43 -5.71 17.59
N PRO A 261 5.63 -5.10 17.73
CA PRO A 261 6.44 -5.16 18.97
C PRO A 261 5.69 -4.84 20.26
N GLY A 262 4.77 -3.87 20.27
CA GLY A 262 3.96 -3.54 21.45
C GLY A 262 2.86 -4.54 21.80
N GLY A 263 2.68 -5.60 21.01
CA GLY A 263 1.78 -6.71 21.31
C GLY A 263 0.32 -6.39 21.04
N ALA A 264 -0.54 -6.73 22.00
CA ALA A 264 -2.00 -6.70 21.86
C ALA A 264 -2.54 -5.28 21.67
N HIS A 265 -3.23 -5.06 20.54
CA HIS A 265 -3.86 -3.79 20.20
C HIS A 265 -5.14 -4.00 19.38
N HIS A 266 -6.00 -2.99 19.44
CA HIS A 266 -7.07 -2.78 18.46
C HIS A 266 -6.66 -1.66 17.49
N PHE A 267 -7.58 -1.21 16.65
CA PHE A 267 -7.36 -0.08 15.76
C PHE A 267 -8.19 1.12 16.21
N LEU A 268 -7.56 2.27 16.42
CA LEU A 268 -8.21 3.53 16.76
C LEU A 268 -9.15 3.97 15.63
N SER A 269 -10.37 4.38 15.98
CA SER A 269 -11.27 5.00 15.00
C SER A 269 -10.61 6.24 14.40
N ALA A 270 -10.44 6.27 13.07
CA ALA A 270 -9.76 7.40 12.42
C ALA A 270 -10.47 8.75 12.69
N SER A 271 -11.77 8.71 13.00
CA SER A 271 -12.54 9.88 13.45
C SER A 271 -11.96 10.60 14.67
N LEU A 272 -11.21 9.89 15.51
CA LEU A 272 -10.57 10.38 16.74
C LEU A 272 -9.08 10.70 16.54
N ALA A 273 -8.45 10.15 15.50
CA ALA A 273 -6.99 10.23 15.29
C ALA A 273 -6.45 11.67 15.25
N LYS A 274 -7.18 12.62 14.62
CA LYS A 274 -6.73 14.01 14.52
C LYS A 274 -6.51 14.66 15.90
N GLY A 275 -7.36 14.36 16.88
CA GLY A 275 -7.23 14.89 18.23
C GLY A 275 -5.93 14.42 18.90
N TYR A 276 -5.57 13.16 18.71
CA TYR A 276 -4.31 12.58 19.21
C TYR A 276 -3.09 13.15 18.49
N VAL A 277 -3.16 13.36 17.16
CA VAL A 277 -2.12 14.04 16.38
C VAL A 277 -1.87 15.43 16.94
N GLU A 278 -2.93 16.23 17.11
CA GLU A 278 -2.81 17.61 17.58
C GLU A 278 -2.25 17.67 19.01
N ARG A 279 -2.76 16.83 19.91
CA ARG A 279 -2.26 16.69 21.28
C ARG A 279 -0.76 16.40 21.34
N ASN A 280 -0.29 15.40 20.58
CA ASN A 280 1.11 14.99 20.64
C ASN A 280 2.03 16.07 20.04
N TYR A 281 1.66 16.65 18.91
CA TYR A 281 2.49 17.68 18.25
C TYR A 281 2.47 19.02 18.98
N GLU A 282 1.38 19.37 19.68
CA GLU A 282 1.37 20.49 20.63
C GLU A 282 2.35 20.27 21.78
N ARG A 283 2.43 19.04 22.30
CA ARG A 283 3.40 18.74 23.36
C ARG A 283 4.84 18.80 22.87
N LEU A 284 5.12 18.28 21.67
CA LEU A 284 6.45 18.40 21.04
C LEU A 284 6.86 19.87 20.85
N GLU A 285 5.92 20.72 20.43
CA GLU A 285 6.13 22.16 20.28
C GLU A 285 6.40 22.84 21.62
N ALA A 286 5.59 22.54 22.65
CA ALA A 286 5.75 23.09 24.00
C ALA A 286 7.09 22.70 24.65
N GLU A 287 7.63 21.53 24.31
CA GLU A 287 8.94 21.06 24.77
C GLU A 287 10.11 21.59 23.92
N GLY A 288 9.84 22.35 22.86
CA GLY A 288 10.87 22.92 21.99
C GLY A 288 11.59 21.87 21.12
N VAL A 289 10.91 20.77 20.78
CA VAL A 289 11.47 19.66 19.98
C VAL A 289 10.63 19.33 18.75
N LEU A 290 9.85 20.31 18.25
CA LEU A 290 9.08 20.13 17.03
C LEU A 290 10.00 19.72 15.86
N PRO A 291 9.71 18.61 15.16
CA PRO A 291 10.54 18.14 14.06
C PRO A 291 10.36 18.99 12.79
N ASP A 292 11.11 18.69 11.74
CA ASP A 292 10.93 19.25 10.40
C ASP A 292 9.81 18.56 9.61
N GLY A 293 9.55 17.29 9.94
CA GLY A 293 8.54 16.44 9.31
C GLY A 293 7.93 15.40 10.25
N ALA A 294 6.85 14.81 9.78
CA ALA A 294 6.12 13.75 10.44
C ALA A 294 5.88 12.61 9.46
N TYR A 295 6.19 11.40 9.87
CA TYR A 295 5.76 10.18 9.22
C TYR A 295 4.57 9.64 10.02
N LEU A 296 3.37 9.65 9.43
CA LEU A 296 2.18 9.07 10.04
C LEU A 296 1.94 7.69 9.42
N ASP A 297 2.42 6.68 10.12
CA ASP A 297 2.10 5.29 9.86
C ASP A 297 0.62 5.01 10.20
N VAL A 298 -0.06 4.03 9.63
CA VAL A 298 0.13 3.29 8.35
C VAL A 298 -0.80 3.86 7.26
N PHE A 299 -1.21 5.13 7.44
CA PHE A 299 -2.43 5.69 6.83
C PHE A 299 -2.51 5.51 5.32
N ALA A 300 -1.42 5.79 4.60
CA ALA A 300 -1.38 5.78 3.14
C ALA A 300 -0.93 4.43 2.54
N VAL A 301 -1.21 3.31 3.22
CA VAL A 301 -1.07 1.97 2.62
C VAL A 301 -2.20 1.04 2.99
N ILE A 302 -2.65 1.05 4.24
CA ILE A 302 -3.63 0.09 4.73
C ILE A 302 -5.02 0.45 4.18
N ALA A 303 -5.82 -0.58 3.90
CA ALA A 303 -7.20 -0.41 3.46
C ALA A 303 -7.99 0.54 4.39
N LEU A 304 -8.95 1.25 3.80
CA LEU A 304 -9.86 2.13 4.52
C LEU A 304 -10.87 1.29 5.30
N GLU A 305 -11.12 1.70 6.53
CA GLU A 305 -11.92 0.96 7.50
C GLU A 305 -13.36 1.49 7.58
N GLU A 306 -14.27 0.62 8.01
CA GLU A 306 -15.59 1.03 8.48
C GLU A 306 -15.65 0.88 9.98
N ASP A 307 -16.39 1.76 10.62
CA ASP A 307 -16.68 1.71 12.04
C ASP A 307 -18.19 1.70 12.24
N TYR A 308 -18.70 0.64 12.85
CA TYR A 308 -20.12 0.48 13.17
C TYR A 308 -20.45 1.00 14.57
N HIS A 309 -19.47 1.53 15.32
CA HIS A 309 -19.69 2.00 16.67
C HIS A 309 -20.70 3.16 16.70
N PRO A 310 -21.75 3.14 17.54
CA PRO A 310 -22.82 4.13 17.49
C PRO A 310 -22.37 5.58 17.79
N ALA A 311 -21.30 5.76 18.56
CA ALA A 311 -20.82 7.08 18.95
C ALA A 311 -19.96 7.76 17.86
N HIS A 312 -19.37 6.98 16.95
CA HIS A 312 -18.45 7.50 15.93
C HIS A 312 -18.52 6.68 14.61
N PRO A 313 -19.73 6.46 14.06
CA PRO A 313 -19.88 5.61 12.87
C PRO A 313 -19.11 6.20 11.69
N MET A 314 -18.32 5.36 11.02
CA MET A 314 -17.38 5.78 10.00
C MET A 314 -17.51 4.90 8.76
N THR A 315 -17.64 5.52 7.59
CA THR A 315 -17.54 4.84 6.30
C THR A 315 -16.08 4.80 5.84
N ARG A 316 -15.73 3.96 4.86
CA ARG A 316 -14.39 3.99 4.25
C ARG A 316 -14.04 5.37 3.68
N LYS A 317 -15.03 6.05 3.10
CA LYS A 317 -14.86 7.41 2.57
C LYS A 317 -14.54 8.40 3.70
N SER A 318 -15.28 8.38 4.81
CA SER A 318 -14.99 9.28 5.92
C SER A 318 -13.70 8.90 6.65
N CYS A 319 -13.34 7.61 6.72
CA CYS A 319 -12.00 7.16 7.17
C CYS A 319 -10.88 7.84 6.37
N MET A 320 -11.00 7.86 5.04
CA MET A 320 -10.06 8.56 4.16
C MET A 320 -10.00 10.07 4.46
N GLU A 321 -11.16 10.71 4.64
CA GLU A 321 -11.25 12.14 4.97
C GLU A 321 -10.62 12.45 6.34
N HIS A 322 -10.81 11.59 7.34
CA HIS A 322 -10.19 11.73 8.66
C HIS A 322 -8.67 11.54 8.61
N ARG A 323 -8.16 10.52 7.91
CA ARG A 323 -6.72 10.34 7.71
C ARG A 323 -6.11 11.51 6.94
N LEU A 324 -6.78 12.04 5.91
CA LEU A 324 -6.38 13.27 5.21
C LEU A 324 -6.30 14.47 6.17
N SER A 325 -7.26 14.61 7.08
CA SER A 325 -7.28 15.71 8.05
C SER A 325 -6.08 15.69 9.01
N CYS A 326 -5.55 14.50 9.33
CA CYS A 326 -4.34 14.35 10.11
C CYS A 326 -3.11 14.90 9.35
N PHE A 327 -2.95 14.53 8.08
CA PHE A 327 -1.88 15.10 7.25
C PHE A 327 -2.01 16.62 7.09
N HIS A 328 -3.24 17.13 6.93
CA HIS A 328 -3.46 18.57 6.87
C HIS A 328 -3.08 19.28 8.18
N SER A 329 -3.32 18.67 9.35
CA SER A 329 -2.88 19.22 10.65
C SER A 329 -1.35 19.31 10.76
N ILE A 330 -0.64 18.27 10.31
CA ILE A 330 0.83 18.30 10.19
C ILE A 330 1.29 19.44 9.27
N ARG A 331 0.71 19.54 8.07
CA ARG A 331 1.06 20.59 7.11
C ARG A 331 0.77 22.00 7.62
N SER A 332 -0.31 22.21 8.36
CA SER A 332 -0.66 23.53 8.89
C SER A 332 0.37 24.05 9.92
N ARG A 333 1.18 23.16 10.50
CA ARG A 333 2.32 23.50 11.36
C ARG A 333 3.61 23.76 10.56
N GLY A 334 3.53 23.79 9.22
CA GLY A 334 4.68 23.94 8.33
C GLY A 334 5.57 22.71 8.26
N LEU A 335 5.10 21.54 8.72
CA LEU A 335 5.87 20.30 8.71
C LEU A 335 5.76 19.56 7.36
N ILE A 336 6.78 18.79 7.02
CA ILE A 336 6.75 17.83 5.92
C ILE A 336 5.84 16.66 6.33
N ALA A 337 4.82 16.36 5.54
CA ALA A 337 3.92 15.24 5.81
C ALA A 337 4.32 14.00 5.00
N SER A 338 4.44 12.85 5.67
CA SER A 338 4.76 11.58 5.05
C SER A 338 3.99 10.40 5.65
N SER A 339 3.98 9.27 4.94
CA SER A 339 3.36 8.00 5.36
C SER A 339 4.01 6.84 4.59
N GLU A 340 3.56 5.61 4.81
CA GLU A 340 4.26 4.38 4.38
C GLU A 340 4.47 4.30 2.86
N GLU A 341 3.37 4.35 2.11
CA GLU A 341 3.36 4.15 0.66
C GLU A 341 2.52 5.23 -0.07
N PRO A 342 2.62 5.37 -1.41
CA PRO A 342 2.00 6.49 -2.11
C PRO A 342 0.60 6.17 -2.68
N VAL A 343 -0.35 5.78 -1.83
CA VAL A 343 -1.74 5.62 -2.28
C VAL A 343 -2.35 6.98 -2.68
N ASP A 344 -3.00 7.04 -3.85
CA ASP A 344 -3.25 8.31 -4.54
C ASP A 344 -4.23 9.27 -3.85
N TRP A 345 -5.10 8.75 -2.97
CA TRP A 345 -6.05 9.58 -2.26
C TRP A 345 -5.36 10.50 -1.25
N ALA A 346 -4.20 10.11 -0.73
CA ALA A 346 -3.44 10.85 0.27
C ALA A 346 -2.49 11.90 -0.36
N LEU A 347 -2.19 11.78 -1.65
CA LEU A 347 -1.20 12.63 -2.33
C LEU A 347 -1.47 14.14 -2.30
N PRO A 348 -2.71 14.65 -2.24
CA PRO A 348 -2.92 16.08 -2.02
C PRO A 348 -2.28 16.62 -0.74
N ALA A 349 -2.06 15.76 0.27
CA ALA A 349 -1.53 16.11 1.57
C ALA A 349 -0.13 15.54 1.87
N LEU A 350 0.36 14.53 1.14
CA LEU A 350 1.69 13.95 1.34
C LEU A 350 2.79 14.66 0.55
N ASP A 351 3.92 14.97 1.17
CA ASP A 351 5.12 15.50 0.51
C ASP A 351 6.10 14.38 0.11
N LEU A 352 6.21 13.37 0.96
CA LEU A 352 7.14 12.24 0.84
C LEU A 352 6.43 10.96 1.31
N VAL A 353 6.92 9.80 0.88
CA VAL A 353 6.56 8.49 1.44
C VAL A 353 7.80 7.70 1.84
N HIS A 354 7.67 6.65 2.64
CA HIS A 354 8.82 5.82 3.00
C HIS A 354 9.37 5.07 1.78
N HIS A 355 8.49 4.50 0.95
CA HIS A 355 8.82 3.85 -0.32
C HIS A 355 7.58 3.70 -1.20
N GLY A 356 7.75 3.32 -2.47
CA GLY A 356 6.65 2.88 -3.34
C GLY A 356 7.14 1.77 -4.25
N PRO A 357 7.26 0.54 -3.72
CA PRO A 357 8.00 -0.52 -4.37
C PRO A 357 7.21 -1.18 -5.50
N TYR A 358 7.90 -1.98 -6.29
CA TYR A 358 7.24 -2.89 -7.23
C TYR A 358 6.68 -4.11 -6.49
N ALA A 359 5.56 -4.63 -7.00
CA ALA A 359 4.94 -5.82 -6.46
C ALA A 359 5.84 -7.06 -6.64
N ARG A 360 6.02 -7.81 -5.55
CA ARG A 360 6.76 -9.07 -5.46
C ARG A 360 6.04 -10.11 -4.59
N ASP A 361 6.23 -11.38 -4.89
CA ASP A 361 5.63 -12.50 -4.17
C ASP A 361 6.70 -13.26 -3.39
N PRO A 362 6.52 -13.64 -2.10
CA PRO A 362 5.29 -13.62 -1.30
C PRO A 362 4.92 -12.27 -0.67
N ASN A 363 5.83 -11.31 -0.64
CA ASN A 363 5.62 -10.04 0.06
C ASN A 363 6.33 -8.90 -0.68
N PRO A 364 5.95 -7.64 -0.45
CA PRO A 364 6.72 -6.51 -0.94
C PRO A 364 8.21 -6.66 -0.61
N GLY A 365 9.07 -6.37 -1.60
CA GLY A 365 10.53 -6.46 -1.46
C GLY A 365 11.14 -7.87 -1.58
N LYS A 366 10.39 -8.95 -1.33
CA LYS A 366 10.92 -10.33 -1.32
C LYS A 366 10.37 -11.19 -2.46
N GLY A 367 11.24 -12.02 -3.03
CA GLY A 367 10.89 -13.00 -4.07
C GLY A 367 10.67 -12.40 -5.46
N PRO A 368 10.12 -13.16 -6.42
CA PRO A 368 9.97 -12.74 -7.81
C PRO A 368 9.00 -11.56 -7.99
N VAL A 369 9.17 -10.81 -9.07
CA VAL A 369 8.25 -9.74 -9.48
C VAL A 369 6.90 -10.29 -9.94
N VAL A 370 5.84 -9.53 -9.63
CA VAL A 370 4.50 -9.76 -10.17
C VAL A 370 4.38 -9.01 -11.50
N GLY A 371 4.45 -9.74 -12.62
CA GLY A 371 4.42 -9.17 -13.97
C GLY A 371 5.71 -8.43 -14.38
N ILE A 372 5.65 -7.74 -15.52
CA ILE A 372 6.75 -6.88 -16.00
C ILE A 372 6.66 -5.53 -15.28
N PRO A 373 7.66 -5.14 -14.47
CA PRO A 373 7.61 -3.91 -13.70
C PRO A 373 7.62 -2.68 -14.61
N VAL A 374 6.65 -1.77 -14.42
CA VAL A 374 6.56 -0.49 -15.13
C VAL A 374 6.14 0.62 -14.16
N PRO A 375 6.68 1.84 -14.27
CA PRO A 375 6.48 2.90 -13.28
C PRO A 375 5.13 3.62 -13.45
N LEU A 376 4.01 2.89 -13.44
CA LEU A 376 2.67 3.47 -13.68
C LEU A 376 2.36 4.62 -12.73
N PHE A 377 2.65 4.44 -11.44
CA PHE A 377 2.40 5.48 -10.45
C PHE A 377 3.28 6.71 -10.71
N SER A 378 4.60 6.56 -10.93
CA SER A 378 5.47 7.69 -11.25
C SER A 378 5.10 8.38 -12.58
N LEU A 379 4.61 7.66 -13.59
CA LEU A 379 4.10 8.27 -14.83
C LEU A 379 2.93 9.24 -14.58
N VAL A 380 2.18 9.01 -13.50
CA VAL A 380 1.08 9.86 -13.04
C VAL A 380 1.53 10.92 -12.03
N TYR A 381 2.45 10.63 -11.11
CA TYR A 381 2.68 11.45 -9.91
C TYR A 381 4.15 11.77 -9.59
N HIS A 382 5.10 11.51 -10.48
CA HIS A 382 6.53 11.81 -10.24
C HIS A 382 6.78 13.28 -9.83
N ASP A 383 6.00 14.22 -10.36
CA ASP A 383 6.07 15.65 -10.05
C ASP A 383 5.11 16.07 -8.93
N ALA A 384 4.62 15.14 -8.11
CA ALA A 384 3.66 15.38 -7.05
C ALA A 384 4.11 14.89 -5.67
N VAL A 385 5.05 13.94 -5.57
CA VAL A 385 5.50 13.38 -4.28
C VAL A 385 6.97 12.94 -4.38
N PHE A 386 7.73 13.10 -3.30
CA PHE A 386 9.06 12.51 -3.20
C PHE A 386 8.96 11.02 -2.89
N LEU A 387 9.64 10.21 -3.70
CA LEU A 387 9.63 8.76 -3.61
C LEU A 387 11.06 8.25 -3.39
N PRO A 388 11.47 7.99 -2.15
CA PRO A 388 12.74 7.34 -1.85
C PRO A 388 12.80 5.93 -2.43
N TRP A 389 14.00 5.52 -2.82
CA TRP A 389 14.28 4.17 -3.29
C TRP A 389 15.45 3.59 -2.51
N PHE A 390 15.25 2.43 -1.92
CA PHE A 390 16.32 1.71 -1.24
C PHE A 390 17.11 0.85 -2.23
N PRO A 391 18.45 0.89 -2.22
CA PRO A 391 19.24 -0.10 -2.93
C PRO A 391 18.92 -1.49 -2.37
N GLY A 392 18.85 -2.50 -3.24
CA GLY A 392 18.50 -3.86 -2.85
C GLY A 392 19.55 -4.52 -1.98
N GLU A 393 19.27 -5.74 -1.54
CA GLU A 393 20.27 -6.63 -0.92
C GLU A 393 21.53 -6.69 -1.81
N GLY A 394 22.59 -5.99 -1.41
CA GLY A 394 23.84 -5.91 -2.18
C GLY A 394 24.43 -4.51 -2.34
N GLY A 395 23.73 -3.46 -1.89
CA GLY A 395 24.26 -2.09 -1.90
C GLY A 395 24.37 -1.49 -3.31
N VAL A 396 25.01 -0.33 -3.39
CA VAL A 396 25.27 0.40 -4.65
C VAL A 396 26.25 -0.43 -5.47
N GLY A 397 25.75 -1.18 -6.46
CA GLY A 397 26.60 -1.90 -7.43
C GLY A 397 26.32 -3.39 -7.65
N HIS A 398 25.33 -4.01 -6.97
CA HIS A 398 24.99 -5.41 -7.23
C HIS A 398 23.55 -5.62 -7.70
N SER A 399 23.43 -6.56 -8.63
CA SER A 399 22.30 -6.91 -9.50
C SER A 399 21.04 -7.44 -8.80
N ALA A 400 20.88 -7.22 -7.51
CA ALA A 400 19.61 -7.46 -6.82
C ALA A 400 18.81 -6.16 -6.90
N GLY A 401 17.87 -6.13 -7.83
CA GLY A 401 16.98 -5.01 -7.95
C GLY A 401 16.35 -4.64 -6.62
N GLY A 402 16.68 -3.45 -6.11
CA GLY A 402 16.18 -2.96 -4.83
C GLY A 402 14.71 -2.67 -4.84
N LEU A 403 14.23 -2.05 -3.76
CA LEU A 403 12.84 -1.61 -3.65
C LEU A 403 12.41 -0.71 -4.82
N GLY A 404 13.30 -0.32 -5.76
CA GLY A 404 12.97 0.49 -6.93
C GLY A 404 13.37 0.13 -8.34
N ILE A 405 14.15 -0.93 -8.61
CA ILE A 405 14.35 -1.38 -10.01
C ILE A 405 14.54 -2.88 -9.95
N PRO A 406 13.56 -3.72 -10.25
CA PRO A 406 13.78 -5.16 -10.27
C PRO A 406 14.92 -5.52 -11.23
N ALA A 407 15.73 -6.51 -10.83
CA ALA A 407 16.72 -7.06 -11.75
C ALA A 407 15.99 -7.52 -13.02
N ARG A 408 16.58 -7.32 -14.21
CA ARG A 408 16.04 -7.92 -15.42
C ARG A 408 15.86 -9.42 -15.17
N PRO A 409 14.72 -10.02 -15.58
CA PRO A 409 14.60 -11.47 -15.55
C PRO A 409 15.83 -12.03 -16.25
N ALA A 410 16.53 -12.98 -15.61
CA ALA A 410 17.59 -13.70 -16.29
C ALA A 410 16.97 -14.24 -17.60
N GLU A 411 17.49 -13.79 -18.74
CA GLU A 411 17.13 -14.38 -20.01
C GLU A 411 17.33 -15.88 -19.85
N ARG A 412 16.23 -16.65 -19.86
CA ARG A 412 16.35 -18.09 -20.05
C ARG A 412 17.05 -18.22 -21.39
N ARG A 413 18.35 -18.56 -21.36
CA ARG A 413 19.08 -18.98 -22.54
C ARG A 413 18.27 -20.10 -23.17
N THR A 414 17.45 -19.77 -24.15
CA THR A 414 16.96 -20.73 -25.12
C THR A 414 18.22 -21.23 -25.80
N ALA A 415 18.65 -22.44 -25.43
CA ALA A 415 19.70 -23.12 -26.15
C ALA A 415 19.21 -23.31 -27.59
N VAL A 416 19.66 -22.43 -28.47
CA VAL A 416 19.65 -22.70 -29.91
C VAL A 416 20.65 -23.86 -30.09
N PRO A 417 20.25 -25.00 -30.68
CA PRO A 417 21.20 -26.07 -30.93
C PRO A 417 22.16 -25.60 -32.03
N GLU A 418 23.39 -25.23 -31.64
CA GLU A 418 24.45 -24.98 -32.60
C GLU A 418 24.87 -26.31 -33.27
N HIS A 419 24.87 -26.27 -34.60
CA HIS A 419 25.42 -27.30 -35.45
C HIS A 419 26.87 -27.61 -35.06
N ARG A 420 27.16 -28.89 -34.79
CA ARG A 420 28.53 -29.41 -34.73
C ARG A 420 29.25 -29.13 -36.05
N ALA A 421 30.29 -28.30 -35.99
CA ALA A 421 31.37 -28.31 -36.96
C ALA A 421 32.68 -28.62 -36.23
N ASP A 422 33.25 -29.73 -36.66
CA ASP A 422 34.52 -30.34 -36.28
C ASP A 422 35.70 -29.38 -36.49
N ARG A 423 36.67 -29.35 -35.57
CA ARG A 423 38.10 -29.17 -35.87
C ARG A 423 38.99 -29.42 -34.65
N ARG A 424 39.88 -30.40 -34.85
CA ARG A 424 40.99 -30.83 -34.01
C ARG A 424 42.17 -29.84 -34.07
N GLY A 425 43.00 -29.81 -33.02
CA GLY A 425 44.47 -29.74 -33.16
C GLY A 425 45.25 -28.73 -32.31
N GLY A 426 46.28 -29.23 -31.59
CA GLY A 426 47.49 -28.50 -31.16
C GLY A 426 47.63 -28.26 -29.65
N ARG A 427 48.28 -29.15 -28.85
CA ARG A 427 49.71 -29.17 -28.43
C ARG A 427 50.21 -27.80 -27.88
N ALA A 428 50.41 -27.63 -26.58
CA ALA A 428 51.49 -28.10 -25.68
C ALA A 428 52.69 -27.13 -25.58
N GLY A 429 53.02 -26.69 -24.36
CA GLY A 429 54.33 -26.13 -24.00
C GLY A 429 54.40 -25.48 -22.59
N PRO A 430 55.49 -25.63 -21.81
CA PRO A 430 55.45 -25.71 -20.33
C PRO A 430 56.38 -24.71 -19.58
N ARG A 431 56.49 -24.86 -18.24
CA ARG A 431 57.57 -24.48 -17.26
C ARG A 431 57.08 -23.55 -16.12
N ASP A 432 57.04 -24.02 -14.86
CA ASP A 432 58.12 -24.15 -13.84
C ASP A 432 58.43 -22.77 -13.19
N VAL A 433 58.68 -22.52 -11.88
CA VAL A 433 59.21 -23.25 -10.71
C VAL A 433 58.84 -22.49 -9.39
N GLY A 434 58.65 -23.21 -8.27
CA GLY A 434 59.19 -22.90 -6.91
C GLY A 434 58.49 -21.86 -6.01
N ALA A 435 58.57 -21.88 -4.68
CA ALA A 435 58.97 -22.84 -3.65
C ALA A 435 58.56 -22.26 -2.26
N ALA A 436 57.85 -23.07 -1.46
CA ALA A 436 57.79 -23.31 0.01
C ALA A 436 58.19 -22.28 1.14
N PRO A 437 57.69 -22.49 2.40
CA PRO A 437 57.35 -21.50 3.45
C PRO A 437 58.35 -21.46 4.66
N PRO A 438 58.11 -20.72 5.77
CA PRO A 438 57.34 -21.22 6.95
C PRO A 438 56.55 -20.11 7.72
N GLY A 439 55.46 -20.35 8.46
CA GLY A 439 55.43 -20.99 9.79
C GLY A 439 54.07 -20.76 10.51
N ARG A 440 53.65 -21.79 11.25
CA ARG A 440 52.42 -22.11 12.03
C ARG A 440 52.05 -21.05 13.10
N LEU A 441 50.85 -20.90 13.71
CA LEU A 441 49.47 -21.49 13.84
C LEU A 441 48.75 -20.60 14.92
N PRO A 442 47.51 -20.83 15.43
CA PRO A 442 46.28 -21.42 14.89
C PRO A 442 45.02 -20.55 15.11
N GLY A 443 43.92 -20.90 14.44
CA GLY A 443 42.57 -20.71 14.97
C GLY A 443 41.84 -19.44 14.51
N ASP A 444 41.03 -19.56 13.46
CA ASP A 444 39.88 -18.69 13.29
C ASP A 444 38.77 -19.47 12.60
N ASP A 445 37.83 -19.95 13.42
CA ASP A 445 36.53 -20.45 12.99
C ASP A 445 35.82 -19.31 12.24
N ARG A 446 35.74 -19.43 10.92
CA ARG A 446 34.88 -18.58 10.10
C ARG A 446 33.42 -18.91 10.36
N ALA A 447 32.90 -18.41 11.49
CA ALA A 447 31.49 -18.24 11.72
C ALA A 447 30.97 -17.08 10.84
N GLN A 448 29.94 -17.39 10.08
CA GLN A 448 29.26 -16.51 9.14
C GLN A 448 28.75 -15.24 9.83
N LEU A 449 29.38 -14.08 9.54
CA LEU A 449 28.81 -12.77 9.81
C LEU A 449 27.62 -12.51 8.87
N ARG A 450 26.41 -12.97 9.27
CA ARG A 450 25.15 -12.51 8.69
C ARG A 450 24.80 -11.14 9.28
N ARG A 451 25.11 -10.08 8.54
CA ARG A 451 24.75 -8.70 8.88
C ARG A 451 23.28 -8.43 8.53
N ARG A 452 22.61 -7.78 9.49
CA ARG A 452 21.17 -7.73 9.72
C ARG A 452 20.47 -6.65 8.88
N GLN A 453 19.27 -6.96 8.40
CA GLN A 453 18.29 -6.01 7.87
C GLN A 453 17.02 -6.09 8.72
N CYS A 454 16.39 -4.93 8.90
CA CYS A 454 15.05 -4.76 9.47
C CYS A 454 14.04 -5.60 8.66
N PRO A 455 13.35 -6.59 9.26
CA PRO A 455 12.35 -7.36 8.55
C PRO A 455 10.99 -6.62 8.58
N GLN A 456 10.63 -5.95 7.48
CA GLN A 456 9.26 -5.47 7.26
C GLN A 456 8.30 -6.67 7.15
N ALA A 457 7.16 -6.57 7.86
CA ALA A 457 6.22 -7.66 8.08
C ALA A 457 5.56 -8.17 6.80
N ALA A 458 5.51 -9.49 6.74
CA ALA A 458 4.61 -10.27 5.91
C ALA A 458 3.29 -10.46 6.67
N VAL A 459 2.16 -10.07 6.07
CA VAL A 459 0.83 -10.45 6.58
C VAL A 459 0.62 -11.94 6.28
N ARG A 460 1.01 -12.82 7.21
CA ARG A 460 0.68 -14.25 7.15
C ARG A 460 -0.72 -14.47 7.70
N LEU A 461 -1.74 -14.42 6.85
CA LEU A 461 -3.05 -14.99 7.14
C LEU A 461 -2.94 -16.52 7.22
N ARG A 462 -2.55 -17.06 8.39
CA ARG A 462 -2.65 -18.51 8.66
C ARG A 462 -4.12 -18.89 8.82
N ARG A 463 -4.72 -19.42 7.75
CA ARG A 463 -5.98 -20.17 7.85
C ARG A 463 -5.78 -21.41 8.73
N ARG A 464 -6.23 -21.36 9.99
CA ARG A 464 -6.48 -22.59 10.76
C ARG A 464 -7.74 -23.26 10.20
N HIS A 465 -7.57 -24.31 9.40
CA HIS A 465 -8.66 -25.25 9.11
C HIS A 465 -9.03 -26.00 10.39
N ARG A 466 -9.98 -25.47 11.16
CA ARG A 466 -10.77 -26.30 12.09
C ARG A 466 -11.81 -27.06 11.27
N ARG A 467 -11.62 -28.38 11.13
CA ARG A 467 -12.72 -29.29 10.78
C ARG A 467 -13.82 -29.09 11.83
N ARG A 468 -14.95 -28.51 11.43
CA ARG A 468 -16.20 -28.57 12.22
C ARG A 468 -17.03 -29.71 11.66
N ASP A 469 -17.28 -30.68 12.52
CA ASP A 469 -18.24 -31.76 12.32
C ASP A 469 -19.62 -31.19 11.97
N ARG A 470 -20.25 -31.76 10.95
CA ARG A 470 -21.64 -31.49 10.59
C ARG A 470 -22.55 -32.22 11.58
N PRO A 471 -23.56 -31.56 12.19
CA PRO A 471 -24.64 -32.29 12.83
C PRO A 471 -25.53 -32.91 11.74
N ARG A 472 -25.76 -34.22 11.84
CA ARG A 472 -26.83 -34.91 11.13
C ARG A 472 -28.17 -34.41 11.67
N TYR A 473 -29.04 -33.91 10.81
CA TYR A 473 -30.47 -33.85 11.08
C TYR A 473 -31.13 -34.99 10.31
N GLU A 474 -31.54 -36.02 11.04
CA GLU A 474 -32.48 -37.04 10.58
C GLU A 474 -33.89 -36.43 10.61
N GLY A 475 -34.57 -36.46 9.46
CA GLY A 475 -35.94 -36.01 9.30
C GLY A 475 -36.62 -36.88 8.26
N ILE A 476 -37.28 -37.93 8.75
CA ILE A 476 -38.10 -38.89 8.00
C ILE A 476 -39.33 -38.16 7.45
N CYS A 477 -39.62 -38.27 6.14
CA CYS A 477 -40.99 -38.36 5.61
C CYS A 477 -41.03 -38.82 4.15
N ARG A 478 -41.96 -39.75 3.88
CA ARG A 478 -42.13 -40.65 2.71
C ARG A 478 -42.58 -39.97 1.40
N PRO A 479 -42.43 -40.64 0.24
CA PRO A 479 -42.85 -40.12 -1.07
C PRO A 479 -44.34 -40.36 -1.34
N VAL A 480 -45.00 -39.40 -2.00
CA VAL A 480 -46.33 -39.60 -2.62
C VAL A 480 -46.23 -39.26 -4.11
N ARG A 481 -46.52 -40.25 -4.95
CA ARG A 481 -46.78 -40.11 -6.39
C ARG A 481 -48.27 -39.88 -6.64
N ARG A 482 -48.61 -38.92 -7.50
CA ARG A 482 -49.46 -39.02 -8.72
C ARG A 482 -50.19 -37.69 -9.00
N GLY A 483 -50.27 -37.32 -10.27
CA GLY A 483 -51.24 -36.35 -10.77
C GLY A 483 -50.81 -35.65 -12.06
N ALA A 484 -51.14 -36.24 -13.20
CA ALA A 484 -51.00 -35.64 -14.53
C ALA A 484 -51.93 -34.42 -14.69
N GLY A 485 -51.46 -33.36 -15.36
CA GLY A 485 -52.26 -32.20 -15.72
C GLY A 485 -51.56 -31.37 -16.79
N ARG A 486 -52.31 -30.97 -17.81
CA ARG A 486 -51.88 -30.53 -19.15
C ARG A 486 -51.18 -29.17 -19.20
N CYS A 487 -50.36 -29.01 -20.24
CA CYS A 487 -49.79 -27.75 -20.75
C CYS A 487 -50.88 -26.83 -21.33
N PRO A 488 -50.69 -25.50 -21.27
CA PRO A 488 -50.86 -24.71 -22.49
C PRO A 488 -49.69 -23.74 -22.77
N GLN A 489 -49.60 -23.40 -24.05
CA GLN A 489 -48.53 -22.70 -24.77
C GLN A 489 -48.38 -21.20 -24.46
N SER A 490 -47.18 -20.71 -24.80
CA SER A 490 -46.82 -19.38 -25.36
C SER A 490 -47.26 -18.10 -24.66
N GLY A 491 -46.26 -17.30 -24.27
CA GLY A 491 -46.41 -15.87 -23.97
C GLY A 491 -45.06 -15.16 -23.98
N SER A 492 -44.66 -14.64 -25.14
CA SER A 492 -43.53 -13.71 -25.29
C SER A 492 -43.90 -12.35 -24.69
N ILE A 493 -43.11 -11.83 -23.75
CA ILE A 493 -43.16 -10.42 -23.34
C ILE A 493 -41.79 -9.82 -23.61
N GLY A 494 -41.67 -9.12 -24.75
CA GLY A 494 -40.57 -8.21 -25.02
C GLY A 494 -40.71 -6.95 -24.18
N GLN A 495 -39.59 -6.44 -23.65
CA GLN A 495 -39.50 -5.05 -23.22
C GLN A 495 -38.26 -4.39 -23.82
N SER A 496 -38.53 -3.34 -24.59
CA SER A 496 -37.59 -2.46 -25.28
C SER A 496 -36.76 -1.62 -24.30
N TRP A 497 -35.45 -1.49 -24.55
CA TRP A 497 -34.60 -0.52 -23.86
C TRP A 497 -34.34 0.71 -24.75
N ARG A 498 -34.71 1.90 -24.27
CA ARG A 498 -34.40 3.17 -24.93
C ARG A 498 -32.96 3.60 -24.61
N PHE A 499 -32.08 3.54 -25.61
CA PHE A 499 -30.81 4.27 -25.60
C PHE A 499 -31.10 5.74 -25.91
N ARG A 500 -30.81 6.67 -24.99
CA ARG A 500 -30.75 8.11 -25.32
C ARG A 500 -29.35 8.42 -25.85
N ARG A 501 -29.22 8.51 -27.18
CA ARG A 501 -28.17 9.30 -27.82
C ARG A 501 -28.60 10.77 -27.77
N THR A 502 -27.86 11.62 -27.08
CA THR A 502 -27.99 13.07 -27.25
C THR A 502 -27.15 13.48 -28.44
N GLY A 503 -27.77 13.60 -29.61
CA GLY A 503 -27.16 14.16 -30.82
C GLY A 503 -27.64 15.58 -31.04
N CYS A 504 -26.70 16.52 -31.19
CA CYS A 504 -26.94 17.83 -31.77
C CYS A 504 -26.45 17.77 -33.22
N SER A 505 -27.32 18.02 -34.19
CA SER A 505 -26.99 18.01 -35.62
C SER A 505 -26.62 19.42 -36.11
N ARG A 506 -25.46 19.56 -36.78
CA ARG A 506 -25.29 20.45 -37.95
C ARG A 506 -24.16 19.91 -38.84
N LYS A 507 -24.30 20.23 -40.14
CA LYS A 507 -23.82 19.53 -41.34
C LYS A 507 -22.29 19.45 -41.55
N THR A 508 -21.88 18.33 -42.15
CA THR A 508 -20.76 18.08 -43.10
C THR A 508 -19.42 18.78 -42.91
N SER A 509 -18.40 18.01 -42.49
CA SER A 509 -17.15 17.82 -43.23
C SER A 509 -16.38 16.61 -42.69
N THR A 510 -15.65 15.95 -43.58
CA THR A 510 -14.81 14.77 -43.38
C THR A 510 -13.73 15.02 -42.32
N ARG A 511 -13.71 14.24 -41.22
CA ARG A 511 -12.52 13.76 -40.46
C ARG A 511 -12.90 13.20 -39.08
N PHE A 512 -12.04 12.29 -38.61
CA PHE A 512 -11.80 11.78 -37.26
C PHE A 512 -12.63 10.57 -36.76
N TRP A 513 -11.92 9.45 -36.58
CA TRP A 513 -12.21 8.49 -35.52
C TRP A 513 -12.17 9.23 -34.18
N THR A 514 -13.33 9.57 -33.64
CA THR A 514 -13.43 10.24 -32.34
C THR A 514 -13.25 9.23 -31.22
N SER A 515 -12.25 9.45 -30.37
CA SER A 515 -12.09 8.77 -29.08
C SER A 515 -13.41 8.75 -28.32
N GLY A 516 -13.89 7.55 -27.94
CA GLY A 516 -15.13 7.38 -27.19
C GLY A 516 -14.87 7.29 -25.69
N SER A 517 -15.62 8.05 -24.89
CA SER A 517 -15.68 7.87 -23.44
C SER A 517 -17.05 7.33 -23.03
N ILE A 518 -17.07 6.22 -22.29
CA ILE A 518 -18.28 5.64 -21.73
C ILE A 518 -18.20 5.74 -20.21
N ARG A 519 -19.25 6.21 -19.56
CA ARG A 519 -19.36 6.19 -18.10
C ARG A 519 -20.50 5.28 -17.68
N ILE A 520 -20.17 4.21 -16.98
CA ILE A 520 -21.13 3.30 -16.39
C ILE A 520 -21.44 3.80 -14.97
N ARG A 521 -22.70 4.10 -14.69
CA ARG A 521 -23.17 4.50 -13.34
C ARG A 521 -24.21 3.51 -12.85
N ILE A 522 -23.94 2.89 -11.70
CA ILE A 522 -24.93 2.15 -10.93
C ILE A 522 -25.59 3.18 -10.01
N ARG A 523 -26.85 3.52 -10.30
CA ARG A 523 -27.63 4.41 -9.45
C ARG A 523 -28.35 3.62 -8.38
N CYS A 524 -28.07 3.89 -7.12
CA CYS A 524 -28.99 3.48 -6.07
C CYS A 524 -30.20 4.41 -6.09
N LYS A 525 -31.39 3.84 -6.30
CA LYS A 525 -32.65 4.55 -6.11
C LYS A 525 -33.22 4.11 -4.77
N THR A 526 -32.90 4.83 -3.70
CA THR A 526 -33.71 4.81 -2.49
C THR A 526 -35.03 5.52 -2.79
N ARG A 527 -36.01 4.77 -3.30
CA ARG A 527 -37.41 5.22 -3.28
C ARG A 527 -37.87 5.14 -1.83
N CYS A 528 -37.77 6.24 -1.09
CA CYS A 528 -38.67 6.47 0.04
C CYS A 528 -40.08 6.68 -0.52
N SER A 529 -40.79 5.59 -0.80
CA SER A 529 -42.24 5.64 -0.96
C SER A 529 -42.87 5.33 0.39
N ALA A 530 -43.16 6.37 1.16
CA ALA A 530 -44.17 6.26 2.20
C ALA A 530 -45.52 5.97 1.52
N ARG A 531 -45.90 4.69 1.41
CA ARG A 531 -47.28 4.16 1.56
C ARG A 531 -47.41 2.68 1.17
N ARG A 532 -48.01 1.95 2.11
CA ARG A 532 -48.81 0.71 2.03
C ARG A 532 -48.08 -0.64 1.91
N LYS A 533 -48.16 -1.37 3.04
CA LYS A 533 -48.13 -2.82 3.25
C LYS A 533 -48.55 -3.64 2.02
N LYS A 534 -47.68 -4.54 1.56
CA LYS A 534 -48.00 -5.93 1.19
C LYS A 534 -46.70 -6.74 1.00
N ARG A 535 -46.68 -7.93 1.61
CA ARG A 535 -45.59 -8.91 1.58
C ARG A 535 -45.22 -9.29 0.14
N CYS A 536 -43.92 -9.35 -0.17
CA CYS A 536 -43.38 -10.18 -1.25
C CYS A 536 -41.96 -10.63 -0.88
N THR A 537 -41.83 -11.92 -0.60
CA THR A 537 -40.58 -12.67 -0.49
C THR A 537 -40.07 -12.99 -1.89
N ARG A 538 -38.84 -12.56 -2.24
CA ARG A 538 -37.97 -13.19 -3.26
C ARG A 538 -36.54 -12.60 -3.20
N PRO A 539 -35.49 -13.41 -3.33
CA PRO A 539 -34.09 -12.97 -3.20
C PRO A 539 -33.59 -12.29 -4.48
N PHE A 540 -32.74 -11.27 -4.31
CA PHE A 540 -32.05 -10.57 -5.40
C PHE A 540 -30.87 -11.41 -5.90
N ILE A 541 -30.86 -11.75 -7.20
CA ILE A 541 -29.75 -12.42 -7.88
C ILE A 541 -28.77 -11.34 -8.37
N SER A 542 -27.52 -11.41 -7.90
CA SER A 542 -26.36 -10.68 -8.44
C SER A 542 -26.09 -11.14 -9.88
N LYS A 543 -26.12 -10.22 -10.86
CA LYS A 543 -25.68 -10.49 -12.23
C LYS A 543 -24.36 -9.78 -12.50
N THR A 544 -23.32 -10.57 -12.76
CA THR A 544 -22.06 -10.16 -13.38
C THR A 544 -22.36 -9.63 -14.79
N ILE A 545 -21.90 -8.42 -15.11
CA ILE A 545 -21.90 -7.91 -16.48
C ILE A 545 -20.54 -8.27 -17.09
N ILE A 546 -20.55 -9.28 -17.96
CA ILE A 546 -19.43 -9.59 -18.85
C ILE A 546 -19.65 -8.73 -20.10
N CYS A 547 -18.77 -7.77 -20.36
CA CYS A 547 -18.67 -7.15 -21.68
C CYS A 547 -17.70 -8.00 -22.50
N ILE A 548 -18.23 -8.64 -23.54
CA ILE A 548 -17.45 -9.28 -24.62
C ILE A 548 -16.88 -8.18 -25.51
#